data_AF-A0A354GVX5-F1
#
_entry.id   AF-A0A354GVX5-F1
#
_cell.length_a   1.000
_cell.length_b   1.000
_cell.length_c   1.000
_cell.angle_alpha   90.00
_cell.angle_beta   90.00
_cell.angle_gamma   90.00
#
_symmetry.space_group_name_H-M   'P 1'
#
loop_
_entity.id
_entity.type
_entity.pdbx_description
1 polymer ?
#
loop_
_entity_poly.entity_id
_entity_poly.type
_entity_poly.pdbx_seq_one_letter_code
_entity_poly.pdbx_strand_id
1 'polypeptide(L)'
;MAPCVWDQTPMKPELCELASRIQERFPFLNIRSDPCDTIRIISEGMLVGITNEGNEFRARFISLKGECDFETSVKDVLVKRNLAEFEDELVDSLAKM
;
A
#
# COMPACT_ATOMS: atom_id res chain seq x y z
N MET A 1 -2.57 -19.00 -15.10
CA MET A 1 -1.99 -18.63 -13.79
C MET A 1 -3.10 -18.71 -12.76
N ALA A 2 -2.87 -19.36 -11.61
CA ALA A 2 -3.82 -19.28 -10.51
C ALA A 2 -3.90 -17.82 -10.02
N PRO A 3 -5.09 -17.32 -9.60
CA PRO A 3 -5.19 -15.98 -9.03
C PRO A 3 -4.35 -15.94 -7.76
N CYS A 4 -3.55 -14.89 -7.60
CA CYS A 4 -2.88 -14.68 -6.33
C CYS A 4 -3.93 -14.26 -5.28
N VAL A 5 -3.79 -14.76 -4.04
CA VAL A 5 -4.67 -14.43 -2.93
C VAL A 5 -3.83 -13.83 -1.81
N TRP A 6 -4.20 -12.62 -1.38
CA TRP A 6 -3.61 -11.94 -0.22
C TRP A 6 -4.70 -11.64 0.79
N ASP A 7 -4.48 -11.96 2.07
CA ASP A 7 -5.48 -11.78 3.14
C ASP A 7 -6.90 -12.24 2.72
N GLN A 8 -6.98 -13.47 2.19
CA GLN A 8 -8.22 -14.12 1.69
C GLN A 8 -8.90 -13.43 0.49
N THR A 9 -8.29 -12.40 -0.10
CA THR A 9 -8.82 -11.67 -1.23
C THR A 9 -8.02 -11.96 -2.51
N PRO A 10 -8.67 -12.36 -3.61
CA PRO A 10 -8.01 -12.47 -4.91
C PRO A 10 -7.49 -11.12 -5.38
N MET A 11 -6.27 -11.08 -5.90
CA MET A 11 -5.60 -9.87 -6.36
C MET A 11 -4.71 -10.11 -7.58
N LYS A 12 -4.36 -9.01 -8.25
CA LYS A 12 -3.30 -8.98 -9.27
C LYS A 12 -1.97 -9.54 -8.72
N PRO A 13 -1.27 -10.41 -9.47
CA PRO A 13 -0.01 -11.02 -9.04
C PRO A 13 1.05 -10.00 -8.60
N GLU A 14 1.15 -8.86 -9.30
CA GLU A 14 2.13 -7.82 -9.02
C GLU A 14 1.89 -7.15 -7.67
N LEU A 15 0.62 -6.98 -7.29
CA LEU A 15 0.27 -6.43 -5.98
C LEU A 15 0.56 -7.45 -4.88
N CYS A 16 0.26 -8.72 -5.09
CA CYS A 16 0.67 -9.76 -4.14
C CYS A 16 2.18 -9.82 -3.92
N GLU A 17 2.97 -9.78 -5.00
CA GLU A 17 4.42 -9.77 -4.93
C GLU A 17 4.93 -8.57 -4.13
N LEU A 18 4.37 -7.39 -4.39
CA LEU A 18 4.66 -6.19 -3.61
C LEU A 18 4.29 -6.37 -2.13
N ALA A 19 3.10 -6.88 -1.83
CA ALA A 19 2.63 -7.08 -0.46
C ALA A 19 3.55 -8.04 0.33
N SER A 20 3.96 -9.16 -0.29
CA SER A 20 4.93 -10.10 0.27
C SER A 20 6.23 -9.41 0.63
N ARG A 21 6.81 -8.64 -0.30
CA ARG A 21 8.10 -7.97 -0.08
C ARG A 21 8.04 -6.88 0.98
N ILE A 22 6.96 -6.10 1.00
CA ILE A 22 6.74 -5.09 2.04
C ILE A 22 6.55 -5.76 3.41
N GLN A 23 5.81 -6.86 3.48
CA GLN A 23 5.63 -7.62 4.74
C GLN A 23 6.94 -8.25 5.23
N GLU A 24 7.79 -8.75 4.33
CA GLU A 24 9.12 -9.28 4.66
C GLU A 24 10.05 -8.18 5.21
N ARG A 25 10.05 -6.99 4.60
CA ARG A 25 10.87 -5.84 5.03
C ARG A 25 10.34 -5.19 6.31
N PHE A 26 9.03 -5.11 6.47
CA PHE A 26 8.35 -4.45 7.58
C PHE A 26 7.32 -5.39 8.21
N PRO A 27 7.75 -6.41 8.96
CA PRO A 27 6.86 -7.46 9.50
C PRO A 27 5.84 -6.93 10.52
N PHE A 28 6.02 -5.71 11.01
CA PHE A 28 5.13 -5.04 11.95
C PHE A 28 3.98 -4.26 11.27
N LEU A 29 4.04 -4.03 9.96
CA LEU A 29 2.98 -3.32 9.25
C LEU A 29 1.74 -4.20 9.12
N ASN A 30 0.57 -3.60 9.32
CA ASN A 30 -0.71 -4.25 9.08
C ASN A 30 -1.11 -4.01 7.61
N ILE A 31 -0.89 -5.02 6.78
CA ILE A 31 -1.17 -4.98 5.34
C ILE A 31 -2.47 -5.74 5.07
N ARG A 32 -3.46 -5.04 4.50
CA ARG A 32 -4.78 -5.58 4.16
C ARG A 32 -5.03 -5.48 2.67
N SER A 33 -5.77 -6.44 2.13
CA SER A 33 -6.29 -6.36 0.76
C SER A 33 -7.76 -5.98 0.79
N ASP A 34 -8.26 -5.46 -0.33
CA ASP A 34 -9.69 -5.30 -0.56
C ASP A 34 -10.09 -5.81 -1.96
N PRO A 35 -11.40 -6.07 -2.19
CA PRO A 35 -11.88 -6.63 -3.45
C PRO A 35 -11.71 -5.73 -4.67
N CYS A 36 -11.23 -4.49 -4.50
CA CYS A 36 -11.03 -3.50 -5.55
C CYS A 36 -9.57 -3.46 -6.03
N ASP A 37 -8.84 -4.58 -5.96
CA ASP A 37 -7.42 -4.68 -6.33
C ASP A 37 -6.55 -3.61 -5.63
N THR A 38 -6.80 -3.38 -4.35
CA THR A 38 -6.06 -2.41 -3.54
C THR A 38 -5.42 -3.09 -2.34
N ILE A 39 -4.18 -2.71 -2.04
CA ILE A 39 -3.51 -3.03 -0.78
C ILE A 39 -3.55 -1.79 0.11
N ARG A 40 -3.81 -1.99 1.39
CA ARG A 40 -3.82 -0.94 2.41
C ARG A 40 -2.77 -1.26 3.45
N ILE A 41 -1.85 -0.34 3.66
CA ILE A 41 -0.89 -0.38 4.77
C ILE A 41 -1.46 0.51 5.87
N ILE A 42 -1.70 -0.07 7.03
CA ILE A 42 -2.33 0.62 8.16
C ILE A 42 -1.29 0.76 9.26
N SER A 43 -1.03 2.01 9.67
CA SER A 43 -0.19 2.36 10.81
C SER A 43 -0.93 3.35 11.72
N GLU A 44 -0.41 3.57 12.91
CA GLU A 44 -0.95 4.59 13.81
C GLU A 44 -0.84 5.97 13.14
N GLY A 45 -1.98 6.65 12.98
CA GLY A 45 -2.04 7.98 12.36
C GLY A 45 -1.82 8.02 10.85
N MET A 46 -1.68 6.87 10.16
CA MET A 46 -1.48 6.85 8.70
C MET A 46 -2.08 5.62 8.00
N LEU A 47 -2.64 5.85 6.82
CA LEU A 47 -3.14 4.84 5.90
C LEU A 47 -2.48 5.04 4.53
N VAL A 48 -1.91 3.99 3.95
CA VAL A 48 -1.39 4.01 2.58
C VAL A 48 -2.23 3.11 1.71
N GLY A 49 -2.90 3.65 0.70
CA GLY A 49 -3.65 2.88 -0.29
C GLY A 49 -2.84 2.68 -1.56
N ILE A 50 -2.63 1.44 -1.99
CA ILE A 50 -1.81 1.04 -3.14
C ILE A 50 -2.68 0.34 -4.16
N THR A 51 -2.65 0.82 -5.41
CA THR A 51 -3.41 0.27 -6.54
C THR A 51 -2.49 0.03 -7.72
N ASN A 52 -2.86 -0.91 -8.59
CA ASN A 52 -2.25 -1.10 -9.90
C ASN A 52 -3.34 -0.94 -10.98
N GLU A 53 -3.32 0.18 -11.72
CA GLU A 53 -4.28 0.49 -12.76
C GLU A 53 -3.59 0.55 -14.13
N GLY A 54 -3.99 -0.33 -15.05
CA GLY A 54 -3.38 -0.45 -16.38
C GLY A 54 -1.94 -0.95 -16.30
N ASN A 55 -1.00 -0.01 -16.16
CA ASN A 55 0.45 -0.23 -16.05
C ASN A 55 1.11 0.77 -15.06
N GLU A 56 0.33 1.35 -14.16
CA GLU A 56 0.81 2.32 -13.17
C GLU A 56 0.47 1.85 -11.75
N PHE A 57 1.50 1.78 -10.92
CA PHE A 57 1.37 1.63 -9.47
C PHE A 57 1.19 3.00 -8.86
N ARG A 58 0.18 3.13 -7.99
CA ARG A 58 -0.13 4.36 -7.27
C ARG A 58 -0.27 4.07 -5.79
N ALA A 59 0.52 4.75 -4.96
CA ALA A 59 0.33 4.82 -3.51
C ALA A 59 -0.19 6.19 -3.11
N ARG A 60 -1.19 6.24 -2.22
CA ARG A 60 -1.67 7.48 -1.59
C ARG A 60 -1.46 7.38 -0.09
N PHE A 61 -0.68 8.31 0.47
CA PHE A 61 -0.40 8.41 1.89
C PHE A 61 -1.43 9.35 2.52
N ILE A 62 -2.23 8.83 3.44
CA ILE A 62 -3.33 9.54 4.08
C ILE A 62 -3.02 9.62 5.57
N SER A 63 -2.85 10.82 6.09
CA SER A 63 -2.72 11.03 7.53
C SER A 63 -4.10 11.02 8.18
N LEU A 64 -4.20 10.31 9.29
CA LEU A 64 -5.37 10.20 10.14
C LEU A 64 -5.03 10.91 11.45
N LYS A 65 -5.72 12.00 11.79
CA LYS A 65 -5.60 12.64 13.10
C LYS A 65 -6.94 12.55 13.83
N GLY A 66 -6.90 12.14 15.09
CA GLY A 66 -8.08 12.06 15.93
C GLY A 66 -7.73 12.26 17.40
N GLU A 67 -8.10 13.41 17.93
CA GLU A 67 -8.15 13.65 19.38
C GLU A 67 -9.57 14.06 19.82
N CYS A 68 -10.24 14.92 19.04
CA CYS A 68 -11.67 15.29 19.24
C CYS A 68 -12.46 15.45 17.93
N ASP A 69 -11.79 15.81 16.82
CA ASP A 69 -12.36 15.84 15.46
C ASP A 69 -11.54 14.91 14.56
N PHE A 70 -12.22 14.12 13.72
CA PHE A 70 -11.57 13.22 12.77
C PHE A 70 -11.23 14.00 11.50
N GLU A 71 -9.93 14.27 11.30
CA GLU A 71 -9.44 14.91 10.08
C GLU A 71 -8.63 13.91 9.26
N THR A 72 -8.91 13.88 7.94
CA THR A 72 -8.14 13.09 6.97
C THR A 72 -7.52 14.02 5.94
N SER A 73 -6.22 13.86 5.71
CA SER A 73 -5.49 14.65 4.71
C SER A 73 -4.59 13.76 3.88
N VAL A 74 -4.59 13.96 2.56
CA VAL A 74 -3.60 13.31 1.68
C VAL A 74 -2.27 14.03 1.90
N LYS A 75 -1.27 13.28 2.36
CA LYS A 75 0.08 13.78 2.59
C LYS A 75 0.92 13.71 1.33
N ASP A 76 0.83 12.61 0.61
CA ASP A 76 1.65 12.37 -0.58
C ASP A 76 1.00 11.36 -1.54
N VAL A 77 1.42 11.41 -2.79
CA VAL A 77 1.01 10.48 -3.85
C VAL A 77 2.23 10.04 -4.66
N LEU A 78 2.57 8.76 -4.56
CA LEU A 78 3.62 8.13 -5.37
C LEU A 78 3.00 7.46 -6.59
N VAL A 79 3.52 7.72 -7.79
CA VAL A 79 3.09 7.09 -9.04
C VAL A 79 4.29 6.63 -9.84
N LYS A 80 4.34 5.35 -10.19
CA LYS A 80 5.41 4.76 -11.02
C LYS A 80 4.85 3.69 -11.95
N ARG A 81 5.49 3.50 -13.10
CA ARG A 81 5.15 2.44 -14.07
C ARG A 81 5.93 1.16 -13.85
N ASN A 82 7.07 1.26 -13.19
CA ASN A 82 7.96 0.15 -12.91
C ASN A 82 7.76 -0.31 -11.47
N LEU A 83 7.58 -1.62 -11.27
CA LEU A 83 7.36 -2.19 -9.93
C LEU A 83 8.58 -2.02 -9.01
N ALA A 84 9.80 -2.18 -9.52
CA ALA A 84 11.01 -2.07 -8.70
C ALA A 84 11.23 -0.62 -8.23
N GLU A 85 11.13 0.35 -9.14
CA GLU A 85 11.23 1.78 -8.77
C GLU A 85 10.11 2.19 -7.81
N PHE A 86 8.91 1.65 -8.00
CA PHE A 86 7.80 1.88 -7.08
C PHE A 86 8.07 1.33 -5.69
N GLU A 87 8.55 0.09 -5.62
CA GLU A 87 8.87 -0.60 -4.37
C GLU A 87 9.95 0.15 -3.59
N ASP A 88 11.04 0.55 -4.24
CA ASP A 88 12.14 1.26 -3.60
C ASP A 88 11.68 2.61 -3.02
N GLU A 89 10.96 3.42 -3.78
CA GLU A 89 10.44 4.71 -3.29
C GLU A 89 9.35 4.56 -2.23
N LEU A 90 8.51 3.52 -2.34
CA LEU A 90 7.52 3.19 -1.33
C LEU A 90 8.21 2.82 -0.01
N VAL A 91 9.23 1.97 -0.05
CA VAL A 91 10.00 1.54 1.12
C VAL A 91 10.71 2.72 1.78
N ASP A 92 11.34 3.59 0.98
CA ASP A 92 11.96 4.82 1.46
C ASP A 92 10.95 5.77 2.12
N SER A 93 9.72 5.81 1.61
CA SER A 93 8.64 6.62 2.18
C SER A 93 8.12 6.01 3.49
N LEU A 94 7.88 4.69 3.52
CA LEU A 94 7.45 3.95 4.70
C LEU A 94 8.49 4.01 5.83
N ALA A 95 9.79 4.01 5.52
CA ALA A 95 10.86 4.11 6.50
C ALA A 95 10.98 5.49 7.17
N LYS A 96 10.36 6.53 6.59
CA LYS A 96 10.33 7.90 7.12
C LYS A 96 9.04 8.22 7.91
N MET A 97 8.09 7.29 7.91
CA MET A 97 6.85 7.38 8.69
C MET A 97 7.12 7.13 10.17
#